data_AF-A0A920H3W8-F1
#
_entry.id   AF-A0A920H3W8-F1
#
_cell.length_a   1.000
_cell.length_b   1.000
_cell.length_c   1.000
_cell.angle_alpha   90.00
_cell.angle_beta   90.00
_cell.angle_gamma   90.00
#
_symmetry.space_group_name_H-M   'P 1'
#
loop_
_entity.id
_entity.type
_entity.pdbx_description
1 polymer ?
#
loop_
_entity_poly.entity_id
_entity_poly.type
_entity_poly.pdbx_seq_one_letter_code
_entity_poly.pdbx_strand_id
1 'polypeptide(L)' 'MQKDPAEVLHKCGWSPMSETEYRTKIDSTIVSGNLSYSKGKLVNPEQSGMKVEFSRDY' A
#
# COMPACT_ATOMS: atom_id res chain seq x y z
N MET A 1 -1.10 -1.08 -28.17
CA MET A 1 -1.31 -0.45 -26.84
C MET A 1 -1.80 -1.53 -25.91
N GLN A 2 -1.00 -1.93 -24.93
CA GLN A 2 -1.49 -2.78 -23.85
C GLN A 2 -0.60 -2.54 -22.63
N LYS A 3 -1.16 -1.88 -21.63
CA LYS A 3 -0.51 -1.69 -20.33
C LYS A 3 -1.60 -1.91 -19.28
N ASP A 4 -1.74 -3.15 -18.83
CA ASP A 4 -2.37 -3.48 -17.54
C ASP A 4 -1.38 -4.26 -16.67
N PRO A 5 -0.25 -3.66 -16.25
CA PRO A 5 0.47 -4.12 -15.07
C PRO A 5 -0.27 -3.54 -13.87
N ALA A 6 -0.50 -4.34 -12.82
CA ALA A 6 -1.03 -3.85 -11.55
C ALA A 6 -0.47 -2.46 -11.22
N GLU A 7 -1.34 -1.45 -11.10
CA GLU A 7 -0.92 -0.05 -11.05
C GLU A 7 0.07 0.16 -9.90
N VAL A 8 1.31 0.46 -10.28
CA VAL A 8 2.40 0.64 -9.34
C VAL A 8 2.24 2.04 -8.74
N LEU A 9 1.63 2.11 -7.55
CA LEU A 9 1.26 3.38 -6.88
C LEU A 9 2.46 4.23 -6.43
N HIS A 10 3.68 3.71 -6.46
CA HIS A 10 4.86 4.46 -6.05
C HIS A 10 5.40 5.32 -7.19
N LYS A 11 6.00 6.47 -6.85
CA LYS A 11 6.43 7.51 -7.80
C LYS A 11 7.37 7.05 -8.91
N CYS A 12 8.28 6.11 -8.63
CA CYS A 12 9.22 5.57 -9.61
C CYS A 12 8.56 4.68 -10.69
N GLY A 13 7.33 4.20 -10.47
CA GLY A 13 6.54 3.48 -11.47
C GLY A 13 7.07 2.11 -11.87
N TRP A 14 7.95 1.47 -11.08
CA TRP A 14 8.53 0.16 -11.39
C TRP A 14 8.72 -0.73 -10.14
N SER A 15 8.36 -2.00 -10.22
CA SER A 15 8.59 -2.96 -9.12
C SER A 15 9.50 -4.11 -9.57
N PRO A 16 10.43 -4.61 -8.71
CA PRO A 16 11.15 -5.85 -9.00
C PRO A 16 10.21 -7.07 -9.10
N MET A 17 8.96 -6.93 -8.67
CA MET A 17 7.93 -7.97 -8.68
C MET A 17 6.96 -7.85 -9.86
N SER A 18 7.25 -7.00 -10.87
CA SER A 18 6.30 -6.68 -11.95
C SER A 18 5.98 -7.87 -12.87
N GLU A 19 6.84 -8.89 -12.91
CA GLU A 19 6.66 -10.12 -13.71
C GLU A 19 6.10 -11.29 -12.89
N THR A 20 5.81 -11.08 -11.61
CA THR A 20 5.29 -12.14 -10.74
C THR A 20 3.78 -12.12 -10.70
N GLU A 21 3.15 -13.26 -10.98
CA GLU A 21 1.72 -13.46 -10.74
C GLU A 21 1.46 -13.89 -9.29
N TYR A 22 0.50 -13.23 -8.64
CA TYR A 22 0.05 -13.57 -7.30
C TYR A 22 -1.36 -14.15 -7.36
N ARG A 23 -1.59 -15.25 -6.63
CA ARG A 23 -2.94 -15.85 -6.48
C ARG A 23 -3.83 -15.06 -5.53
N THR A 24 -3.25 -14.09 -4.82
CA THR A 24 -3.88 -13.34 -3.74
C THR A 24 -3.67 -11.85 -3.95
N LYS A 25 -4.57 -11.05 -3.40
CA LYS A 25 -4.48 -9.59 -3.39
C LYS A 25 -4.79 -9.05 -1.99
N ILE A 26 -4.30 -7.85 -1.72
CA ILE A 26 -4.75 -7.10 -0.55
C ILE A 26 -6.18 -6.66 -0.82
N ASP A 27 -7.13 -7.06 0.02
CA ASP A 27 -8.51 -6.60 -0.08
C ASP A 27 -8.69 -5.22 0.57
N SER A 28 -8.25 -5.11 1.83
CA SER A 28 -8.42 -3.92 2.65
C SER A 28 -7.25 -3.74 3.63
N THR A 29 -6.94 -2.48 3.96
CA THR A 29 -5.91 -2.11 4.96
C THR A 29 -6.48 -1.09 5.92
N ILE A 30 -6.25 -1.30 7.22
CA ILE A 30 -6.68 -0.40 8.29
C ILE A 30 -5.45 0.18 8.99
N VAL A 31 -5.40 1.50 9.15
CA VAL A 31 -4.34 2.21 9.89
C VAL A 31 -4.97 3.03 11.01
N SER A 32 -4.58 2.75 12.26
CA SER A 32 -5.10 3.46 13.44
C SER A 32 -6.64 3.49 13.53
N GLY A 33 -7.30 2.40 13.11
CA GLY A 33 -8.77 2.28 13.08
C GLY A 33 -9.46 2.86 11.85
N ASN A 34 -8.73 3.47 10.92
CA ASN A 34 -9.28 4.05 9.68
C ASN A 34 -9.06 3.12 8.47
N LEU A 35 -10.05 2.99 7.60
CA LEU A 35 -9.93 2.25 6.34
C LEU A 35 -9.05 3.06 5.35
N SER A 36 -7.81 2.64 5.16
CA SER A 36 -6.82 3.35 4.35
C SER A 36 -6.75 2.86 2.91
N TYR A 37 -7.04 1.58 2.69
CA TYR A 37 -7.07 0.96 1.36
C TYR A 37 -8.24 0.00 1.27
N SER A 38 -8.94 0.00 0.15
CA SER A 38 -9.96 -0.99 -0.15
C SER A 38 -10.23 -1.07 -1.65
N LYS A 39 -10.56 -2.26 -2.16
CA LYS A 39 -10.99 -2.48 -3.56
C LYS A 39 -10.02 -1.89 -4.59
N GLY A 40 -8.72 -2.02 -4.36
CA GLY A 40 -7.71 -1.53 -5.31
C GLY A 40 -7.32 -0.05 -5.16
N LYS A 41 -7.92 0.70 -4.23
CA LYS A 41 -7.75 2.16 -4.13
C LYS A 41 -7.40 2.61 -2.72
N LEU A 42 -6.61 3.68 -2.63
CA LEU A 42 -6.45 4.44 -1.40
C LEU A 42 -7.76 5.19 -1.11
N VAL A 43 -8.26 5.07 0.11
CA VAL A 43 -9.58 5.61 0.48
C VAL A 43 -9.43 6.99 1.12
N ASN A 44 -8.42 7.18 1.99
CA ASN A 44 -8.16 8.42 2.72
C ASN A 44 -6.66 8.79 2.68
N PRO A 45 -6.14 9.34 1.57
CA PRO A 45 -4.70 9.61 1.43
C PRO A 45 -4.15 10.63 2.45
N GLU A 46 -5.01 11.52 2.94
CA GLU A 46 -4.70 12.50 3.97
C GLU A 46 -4.49 11.85 5.36
N GLN A 47 -5.10 10.68 5.61
CA GLN A 47 -5.02 9.97 6.88
C GLN A 47 -3.80 9.04 6.90
N SER A 48 -2.69 9.60 7.37
CA SER A 48 -1.40 8.92 7.44
C SER A 48 -1.19 8.19 8.77
N GLY A 49 -0.25 7.24 8.76
CA GLY A 49 0.29 6.68 10.01
C GLY A 49 0.99 7.76 10.84
N MET A 50 1.08 7.52 12.15
CA MET A 50 1.81 8.39 13.08
C MET A 50 3.20 7.82 13.35
N LYS A 51 4.14 8.70 13.72
CA LYS A 51 5.46 8.29 14.19
C LYS A 51 5.32 7.40 15.43
N VAL A 52 6.01 6.27 15.44
CA VAL A 52 6.14 5.41 16.62
C VAL A 52 7.26 5.95 17.49
N GLU A 53 6.98 6.16 18.78
CA GLU A 53 8.00 6.49 19.77
C GLU A 53 8.57 5.21 20.38
N PHE A 54 9.88 5.15 20.54
CA PHE A 54 10.58 4.00 21.09
C PHE A 54 11.31 4.43 22.37
N SER A 55 10.93 3.87 23.51
CA SER A 55 11.73 3.96 24.73
C SER A 55 12.93 3.04 24.61
N ARG A 56 14.14 3.57 24.84
CA ARG A 56 15.36 2.78 24.93
C ARG A 56 15.73 2.66 26.40
N ASP A 57 14.99 1.82 27.12
CA ASP A 57 15.30 1.50 28.52
C ASP A 57 16.43 0.46 28.53
N TYR A 58 17.67 0.95 28.62
CA TYR A 58 18.87 0.14 28.89
C TYR A 58 19.32 0.36 30.33
#